data_AF-A0A1V5SLP1-F1
#
_entry.id   AF-A0A1V5SLP1-F1
#
_cell.length_a   1.000
_cell.length_b   1.000
_cell.length_c   1.000
_cell.angle_alpha   90.00
_cell.angle_beta   90.00
_cell.angle_gamma   90.00
#
_symmetry.space_group_name_H-M   'P 1'
#
loop_
_entity.id
_entity.type
_entity.pdbx_description
1 polymer ?
#
loop_
_entity_poly.entity_id
_entity_poly.type
_entity_poly.pdbx_seq_one_letter_code
_entity_poly.pdbx_strand_id
1 'polypeptide(L)'
;MSRDPAEIMTALARQFPALRKAPGLDPWHPETLDDWGASGAASSGEKVIVRFLLAVWNGSEDYWKSGPFRLRDLNQLDDANFEAWRTWSGRPFFL
;
A
#
# COMPACT_ATOMS: atom_id res chain seq x y z
N MET A 1 21.87 11.41 -5.80
CA MET A 1 20.79 11.92 -4.95
C MET A 1 20.05 10.71 -4.39
N SER A 2 20.12 10.46 -3.09
CA SER A 2 19.23 9.48 -2.46
C SER A 2 17.83 10.10 -2.47
N ARG A 3 16.84 9.45 -3.10
CA ARG A 3 15.44 9.89 -3.00
C ARG A 3 14.97 9.72 -1.56
N ASP A 4 14.12 10.62 -1.08
CA ASP A 4 13.48 10.50 0.23
C ASP A 4 12.61 9.22 0.23
N PRO A 5 12.77 8.30 1.21
CA PRO A 5 11.92 7.13 1.35
C PRO A 5 10.41 7.45 1.32
N ALA A 6 10.00 8.59 1.87
CA ALA A 6 8.60 9.03 1.83
C ALA A 6 8.14 9.33 0.38
N GLU A 7 8.98 9.99 -0.42
CA GLU A 7 8.67 10.26 -1.84
C GLU A 7 8.58 8.98 -2.67
N ILE A 8 9.45 8.00 -2.40
CA ILE A 8 9.40 6.66 -3.00
C ILE A 8 8.05 6.00 -2.68
N MET A 9 7.62 6.03 -1.42
CA MET A 9 6.34 5.44 -1.02
C MET A 9 5.15 6.17 -1.62
N THR A 10 5.15 7.51 -1.68
CA THR A 10 4.13 8.28 -2.39
C THR A 10 4.06 7.90 -3.87
N ALA A 11 5.20 7.77 -4.54
CA ALA A 11 5.25 7.38 -5.95
C ALA A 11 4.76 5.94 -6.18
N LEU A 12 5.08 5.01 -5.28
CA LEU A 12 4.54 3.65 -5.32
C LEU A 12 3.02 3.63 -5.10
N ALA A 13 2.52 4.34 -4.08
CA ALA A 13 1.10 4.37 -3.75
C ALA A 13 0.24 4.91 -4.90
N ARG A 14 0.76 5.88 -5.66
CA ARG A 14 0.09 6.45 -6.84
C ARG A 14 -0.12 5.45 -7.99
N GLN A 15 0.57 4.31 -7.99
CA GLN A 15 0.36 3.25 -8.98
C GLN A 15 -0.97 2.50 -8.77
N PHE A 16 -1.58 2.60 -7.58
CA PHE A 16 -2.80 1.89 -7.22
C PHE A 16 -4.04 2.79 -7.39
N PRO A 17 -4.88 2.58 -8.43
CA PRO A 17 -6.03 3.45 -8.68
C PRO A 17 -7.04 3.49 -7.53
N ALA A 18 -7.19 2.38 -6.80
CA ALA A 18 -8.13 2.30 -5.68
C ALA A 18 -7.80 3.28 -4.56
N LEU A 19 -6.51 3.59 -4.34
CA LEU A 19 -6.12 4.47 -3.23
C LEU A 19 -6.07 5.96 -3.57
N ARG A 20 -6.53 6.39 -4.76
CA ARG A 20 -6.43 7.81 -5.19
C ARG A 20 -7.00 8.83 -4.18
N LYS A 21 -7.95 8.41 -3.33
CA LYS A 21 -8.58 9.26 -2.30
C LYS A 21 -8.22 8.85 -0.86
N ALA A 22 -7.32 7.88 -0.68
CA ALA A 22 -6.92 7.41 0.62
C ALA A 22 -6.06 8.49 1.32
N PRO A 23 -6.24 8.70 2.64
CA PRO A 23 -5.44 9.64 3.40
C PRO A 23 -4.03 9.09 3.64
N GLY A 24 -3.05 9.98 3.84
CA GLY A 24 -1.68 9.61 4.18
C GLY A 24 -0.82 9.09 3.02
N LEU A 25 -1.23 9.33 1.77
CA LEU A 25 -0.44 8.95 0.60
C LEU A 25 0.42 10.07 0.01
N ASP A 26 -0.05 11.31 0.12
CA ASP A 26 0.60 12.48 -0.45
C ASP A 26 0.35 13.71 0.44
N PRO A 27 1.28 14.03 1.36
CA PRO A 27 2.54 13.33 1.64
C PRO A 27 2.34 11.95 2.33
N TRP A 28 3.36 11.09 2.26
CA TRP A 28 3.36 9.76 2.90
C TRP A 28 3.31 9.88 4.44
N HIS A 29 2.22 9.40 5.02
CA HIS A 29 1.97 9.31 6.47
C HIS A 29 1.42 7.93 6.81
N PRO A 30 2.30 6.95 7.08
CA PRO A 30 1.93 5.54 7.19
C PRO A 30 0.95 5.27 8.33
N GLU A 31 1.03 6.00 9.44
CA GLU A 31 0.09 5.87 10.56
C GLU A 31 -1.32 6.32 10.18
N THR A 32 -1.43 7.38 9.36
CA THR A 32 -2.73 7.86 8.86
C THR A 32 -3.33 6.86 7.88
N LEU A 33 -2.51 6.28 7.02
CA LEU A 33 -2.94 5.23 6.09
C LEU A 33 -3.38 3.96 6.84
N ASP A 34 -2.64 3.56 7.88
CA ASP A 34 -2.96 2.42 8.73
C ASP A 34 -4.30 2.58 9.46
N ASP A 35 -4.52 3.75 10.08
CA ASP A 35 -5.80 4.06 10.75
C ASP A 35 -6.98 3.97 9.77
N TRP A 36 -6.81 4.47 8.55
CA TRP A 36 -7.84 4.36 7.52
C TRP A 36 -8.05 2.92 7.05
N GLY A 37 -6.98 2.14 6.83
CA GLY A 37 -7.06 0.73 6.43
C GLY A 37 -7.67 -0.18 7.51
N ALA A 38 -7.48 0.16 8.78
CA ALA A 38 -8.11 -0.53 9.91
C ALA A 38 -9.60 -0.18 10.08
N SER A 39 -10.06 0.91 9.46
CA SER A 39 -11.43 1.40 9.61
C SER A 39 -12.46 0.60 8.79
N GLY A 40 -13.74 0.97 8.96
CA GLY A 40 -14.83 0.50 8.11
C GLY A 40 -14.94 1.23 6.76
N ALA A 41 -14.12 2.25 6.50
CA ALA A 41 -14.21 3.08 5.30
C ALA A 41 -13.52 2.49 4.07
N ALA A 42 -12.44 1.72 4.26
CA ALA A 42 -11.73 1.04 3.17
C ALA A 42 -12.47 -0.24 2.75
N SER A 43 -12.57 -0.46 1.44
CA SER A 43 -13.00 -1.73 0.84
C SER A 43 -11.99 -2.85 1.06
N SER A 44 -12.39 -4.09 0.83
CA SER A 44 -11.52 -5.27 0.96
C SER A 44 -10.24 -5.16 0.12
N GLY A 45 -10.37 -4.76 -1.16
CA GLY A 45 -9.21 -4.57 -2.05
C GLY A 45 -8.29 -3.44 -1.58
N GLU A 46 -8.85 -2.30 -1.15
CA GLU A 46 -8.06 -1.18 -0.60
C GLU A 46 -7.27 -1.61 0.64
N LYS A 47 -7.87 -2.40 1.53
CA LYS A 47 -7.17 -2.94 2.72
C LYS A 47 -5.97 -3.80 2.34
N VAL A 48 -6.06 -4.60 1.29
CA VAL A 48 -4.92 -5.40 0.81
C VAL A 48 -3.78 -4.50 0.35
N ILE A 49 -4.08 -3.43 -0.38
CA ILE A 49 -3.07 -2.49 -0.88
C ILE A 49 -2.45 -1.70 0.29
N VAL A 50 -3.24 -1.25 1.27
CA VAL A 50 -2.73 -0.58 2.48
C VAL A 50 -1.71 -1.46 3.18
N ARG A 51 -2.07 -2.71 3.47
CA ARG A 51 -1.18 -3.67 4.15
C ARG A 51 0.08 -3.92 3.35
N PHE A 52 -0.03 -4.01 2.02
CA PHE A 52 1.12 -4.15 1.14
C PHE A 52 2.07 -2.96 1.26
N LEU A 53 1.58 -1.72 1.13
CA LEU A 53 2.41 -0.52 1.22
C LEU A 53 3.08 -0.39 2.60
N LEU A 54 2.33 -0.70 3.67
CA LEU A 54 2.85 -0.68 5.03
C LEU A 54 3.92 -1.76 5.28
N ALA A 55 3.77 -2.95 4.67
CA ALA A 55 4.78 -4.01 4.73
C ALA A 55 6.05 -3.63 3.93
N VAL A 56 5.92 -2.91 2.82
CA VAL A 56 7.07 -2.38 2.07
C VAL A 56 7.80 -1.30 2.89
N TRP A 57 7.06 -0.42 3.56
CA TRP A 57 7.63 0.64 4.40
C TRP A 57 8.32 0.08 5.66
N ASN A 58 7.64 -0.84 6.35
CA ASN A 58 8.10 -1.45 7.59
C ASN A 58 7.71 -2.94 7.57
N GLY A 59 8.69 -3.81 7.37
CA GLY A 59 8.50 -5.26 7.23
C GLY A 59 8.09 -6.00 8.51
N SER A 60 7.60 -5.30 9.52
CA SER A 60 7.08 -5.90 10.76
C SER A 60 5.65 -6.39 10.56
N GLU A 61 5.39 -7.67 10.87
CA GLU A 61 4.07 -8.29 10.64
C GLU A 61 2.99 -7.86 11.64
N ASP A 62 3.37 -7.44 12.86
CA ASP A 62 2.43 -7.20 13.97
C ASP A 62 2.37 -5.72 14.42
N TYR A 63 2.98 -4.81 13.65
CA TYR A 63 3.07 -3.39 14.01
C TYR A 63 1.80 -2.59 13.65
N TRP A 64 1.14 -2.95 12.55
CA TRP A 64 0.07 -2.15 11.94
C TRP A 64 -1.33 -2.60 12.37
N LYS A 65 -2.23 -1.66 12.66
CA LYS A 65 -3.63 -1.91 13.05
C LYS A 65 -4.43 -2.57 11.94
N SER A 66 -4.12 -2.24 10.69
CA SER A 66 -4.74 -2.82 9.50
C SER A 66 -4.40 -4.30 9.32
N GLY A 67 -3.38 -4.81 10.00
CA GLY A 67 -2.94 -6.21 9.99
C GLY A 67 -1.87 -6.51 8.91
N PRO A 68 -1.41 -7.77 8.81
CA PRO A 68 -0.33 -8.13 7.91
C PRO A 68 -0.80 -8.26 6.45
N PHE A 69 0.09 -7.97 5.50
CA PHE A 69 -0.10 -8.31 4.09
C PHE A 69 0.11 -9.82 3.88
N ARG A 70 -0.82 -10.47 3.17
CA ARG A 70 -0.73 -11.89 2.82
C ARG A 70 -0.98 -12.08 1.33
N LEU A 71 -0.11 -12.84 0.64
CA LEU A 71 -0.23 -13.10 -0.81
C LEU A 71 -1.58 -13.72 -1.20
N ARG A 72 -2.19 -14.51 -0.31
CA ARG A 72 -3.51 -15.11 -0.53
C ARG A 72 -4.63 -14.07 -0.69
N ASP A 73 -4.44 -12.85 -0.19
CA ASP A 73 -5.44 -11.79 -0.23
C ASP A 73 -5.41 -11.01 -1.55
N LEU A 74 -4.41 -11.27 -2.42
CA LEU A 74 -4.33 -10.65 -3.75
C LEU A 74 -5.54 -10.96 -4.63
N ASN A 75 -6.28 -12.04 -4.34
CA ASN A 75 -7.53 -12.37 -5.00
C ASN A 75 -8.66 -11.36 -4.75
N GLN A 76 -8.47 -10.40 -3.84
CA GLN A 76 -9.42 -9.32 -3.54
C GLN A 76 -9.16 -8.05 -4.37
N LEU A 77 -8.06 -8.01 -5.13
CA LEU A 77 -7.75 -6.90 -6.01
C LEU A 77 -8.52 -7.04 -7.33
N ASP A 78 -8.95 -5.91 -7.87
CA ASP A 78 -9.35 -5.84 -9.28
C ASP A 78 -8.13 -5.92 -10.20
N ASP A 79 -8.37 -6.11 -11.50
CA ASP A 79 -7.31 -6.28 -12.50
C ASP A 79 -6.30 -5.12 -12.51
N ALA A 80 -6.76 -3.88 -12.30
CA ALA A 80 -5.91 -2.70 -12.34
C ALA A 80 -4.96 -2.62 -11.14
N ASN A 81 -5.46 -2.89 -9.94
CA ASN A 81 -4.63 -2.91 -8.73
C ASN A 81 -3.73 -4.16 -8.68
N PHE A 82 -4.21 -5.29 -9.20
CA PHE A 82 -3.38 -6.50 -9.34
C PHE A 82 -2.23 -6.27 -10.31
N GLU A 83 -2.45 -5.60 -11.44
CA GLU A 83 -1.40 -5.29 -12.41
C GLU A 83 -0.36 -4.31 -11.85
N ALA A 84 -0.79 -3.32 -11.05
CA ALA A 84 0.12 -2.43 -10.33
C ALA A 84 1.04 -3.21 -9.37
N TRP A 85 0.47 -4.12 -8.57
CA TRP A 85 1.25 -5.01 -7.69
C TRP A 85 2.17 -5.95 -8.48
N ARG A 86 1.69 -6.52 -9.60
CA ARG A 86 2.46 -7.43 -10.47
C ARG A 86 3.66 -6.72 -11.08
N THR A 87 3.46 -5.50 -11.58
CA THR A 87 4.53 -4.68 -12.18
C THR A 87 5.61 -4.37 -11.15
N TRP A 88 5.22 -3.93 -9.95
CA TRP A 88 6.17 -3.68 -8.87
C TRP A 88 6.89 -4.95 -8.42
N SER A 89 6.18 -6.07 -8.24
CA SER A 89 6.78 -7.32 -7.74
C SER A 89 7.79 -7.95 -8.71
N GLY A 90 7.66 -7.69 -10.02
CA GLY A 90 8.67 -8.09 -11.01
C GLY A 90 9.98 -7.29 -10.90
N ARG A 91 9.95 -6.07 -10.34
CA ARG A 91 11.10 -5.17 -10.18
C ARG A 91 10.94 -4.30 -8.93
N PRO A 92 11.07 -4.87 -7.72
CA PRO A 92 10.80 -4.13 -6.49
C PRO A 92 11.75 -2.95 -6.33
N PHE A 93 11.24 -1.83 -5.79
CA PHE A 93 11.96 -0.58 -5.58
C PHE A 93 12.49 0.13 -6.84
N PHE A 94 12.12 -0.35 -8.04
CA PHE A 94 12.34 0.39 -9.27
C PHE A 94 11.19 1.39 -9.47
N LEU A 95 11.46 2.67 -9.22
CA LEU A 95 10.54 3.78 -9.45
C LEU A 95 11.13 4.79 -10.44
#